data_AF-D2W116-F1
#
_entry.id   AF-D2W116-F1
#
_cell.length_a   1.000
_cell.length_b   1.000
_cell.length_c   1.000
_cell.angle_alpha   90.00
_cell.angle_beta   90.00
_cell.angle_gamma   90.00
#
_symmetry.space_group_name_H-M   'P 1'
#
loop_
_entity.id
_entity.type
_entity.pdbx_description
1 polymer ?
#
loop_
_entity_poly.entity_id
_entity_poly.type
_entity_poly.pdbx_seq_one_letter_code
_entity_poly.pdbx_strand_id
1 'polypeptide(L)'
;MSNVERKEEPMEEEISLFDAIGNGDLKKVQSIKDIKLFLYVNKGLGSPLFAACSTERTEIVKLLLSTKGVEVNYGYLKSALYGACETGNLEIVKMLLEIPGISLNKGSALSRACMFGHLEIVKILMEMPSIDVNKDVSKFNKFSKMWK
;
A
#
# COMPACT_ATOMS: atom_id res chain seq x y z
N MET A 1 -4.02 -39.71 8.96
CA MET A 1 -4.99 -38.96 8.12
C MET A 1 -6.01 -38.39 9.09
N SER A 2 -6.18 -37.09 9.30
CA SER A 2 -5.97 -35.92 8.44
C SER A 2 -5.68 -34.68 9.30
N ASN A 3 -4.56 -34.00 9.01
CA ASN A 3 -4.45 -32.55 9.17
C ASN A 3 -5.43 -31.86 8.21
N VAL A 4 -5.64 -30.53 8.39
CA VAL A 4 -6.48 -29.58 7.59
C VAL A 4 -7.80 -29.34 8.36
N GLU A 5 -8.09 -28.19 8.99
CA GLU A 5 -7.61 -26.81 8.94
C GLU A 5 -7.84 -26.18 10.33
N ARG A 6 -6.78 -25.80 11.06
CA ARG A 6 -6.95 -24.79 12.12
C ARG A 6 -6.95 -23.43 11.41
N LYS A 7 -8.08 -22.73 11.46
CA LYS A 7 -8.13 -21.30 11.17
C LYS A 7 -7.29 -20.61 12.24
N GLU A 8 -6.06 -20.25 11.91
CA GLU A 8 -5.22 -19.43 12.79
C GLU A 8 -5.90 -18.06 12.91
N GLU A 9 -6.51 -17.81 14.08
CA GLU A 9 -6.98 -16.48 14.45
C GLU A 9 -5.78 -15.53 14.44
N PRO A 10 -5.92 -14.28 13.91
CA PRO A 10 -4.83 -13.33 13.88
C PRO A 10 -4.30 -13.13 15.30
N MET A 11 -3.00 -13.34 15.51
CA MET A 11 -2.39 -13.20 16.83
C MET A 11 -2.60 -11.76 17.32
N GLU A 12 -2.93 -11.55 18.60
CA GLU A 12 -3.24 -10.23 19.19
C GLU A 12 -2.17 -9.17 18.86
N GLU A 13 -0.91 -9.59 18.71
CA GLU A 13 0.22 -8.76 18.29
C GLU A 13 0.03 -8.11 16.90
N GLU A 14 -0.68 -8.77 15.98
CA GLU A 14 -0.93 -8.29 14.61
C GLU A 14 -2.01 -7.21 14.56
N ILE A 15 -3.13 -7.43 15.27
CA ILE A 15 -4.18 -6.42 15.45
C ILE A 15 -3.58 -5.19 16.14
N SER A 16 -2.76 -5.44 17.15
CA SER A 16 -2.04 -4.44 17.92
C SER A 16 -1.07 -3.59 17.07
N LEU A 17 -0.49 -4.11 15.99
CA LEU A 17 0.35 -3.35 15.05
C LEU A 17 -0.47 -2.38 14.19
N PHE A 18 -1.55 -2.84 13.56
CA PHE A 18 -2.36 -1.97 12.69
C PHE A 18 -3.04 -0.85 13.50
N ASP A 19 -3.48 -1.13 14.72
CA ASP A 19 -3.97 -0.10 15.65
C ASP A 19 -2.86 0.90 16.02
N ALA A 20 -1.64 0.41 16.26
CA ALA A 20 -0.50 1.29 16.53
C ALA A 20 -0.21 2.22 15.33
N ILE A 21 -0.24 1.69 14.11
CA ILE A 21 -0.07 2.47 12.88
C ILE A 21 -1.20 3.49 12.75
N GLY A 22 -2.46 3.05 12.87
CA GLY A 22 -3.63 3.93 12.78
C GLY A 22 -3.58 5.08 13.79
N ASN A 23 -3.14 4.80 15.02
CA ASN A 23 -2.98 5.80 16.08
C ASN A 23 -1.69 6.62 15.99
N GLY A 24 -0.75 6.27 15.11
CA GLY A 24 0.54 6.93 14.99
C GLY A 24 1.53 6.62 16.13
N ASP A 25 1.34 5.51 16.84
CA ASP A 25 2.20 5.08 17.95
C ASP A 25 3.52 4.52 17.43
N LEU A 26 4.43 5.43 17.09
CA LEU A 26 5.76 5.12 16.57
C LEU A 26 6.56 4.21 17.51
N LYS A 27 6.46 4.41 18.83
CA LYS A 27 7.21 3.62 19.83
C LYS A 27 6.78 2.17 19.80
N LYS A 28 5.47 1.93 19.73
CA LYS A 28 4.92 0.59 19.64
C LYS A 28 5.30 -0.08 18.32
N VAL A 29 5.24 0.64 17.20
CA VAL A 29 5.71 0.11 15.90
C VAL A 29 7.20 -0.25 15.95
N GLN A 30 8.05 0.58 16.58
CA GLN A 30 9.48 0.31 16.75
C GLN A 30 9.78 -0.90 17.66
N SER A 31 8.92 -1.18 18.63
CA SER A 31 9.10 -2.30 19.56
C SER A 31 8.91 -3.68 18.89
N ILE A 32 8.29 -3.72 17.71
CA ILE A 32 7.97 -4.95 16.99
C ILE A 32 9.21 -5.43 16.23
N LYS A 33 9.77 -6.56 16.67
CA LYS A 33 11.07 -7.07 16.22
C LYS A 33 11.05 -7.71 14.82
N ASP A 34 9.90 -8.23 14.37
CA ASP A 34 9.79 -8.95 13.10
C ASP A 34 8.58 -8.48 12.27
N ILE A 35 8.74 -7.34 11.58
CA ILE A 35 7.70 -6.82 10.66
C ILE A 35 7.36 -7.83 9.53
N LYS A 36 8.24 -8.81 9.28
CA LYS A 36 8.02 -9.90 8.32
C LYS A 36 6.84 -10.81 8.65
N LEU A 37 6.49 -10.98 9.91
CA LEU A 37 5.40 -11.90 10.31
C LEU A 37 4.03 -11.39 9.80
N PHE A 38 3.87 -10.07 9.64
CA PHE A 38 2.59 -9.41 9.38
C PHE A 38 2.20 -9.33 7.90
N LEU A 39 2.96 -9.95 6.99
CA LEU A 39 2.66 -9.98 5.55
C LEU A 39 1.63 -11.06 5.17
N TYR A 40 1.20 -11.92 6.10
CA TYR A 40 0.45 -13.14 5.77
C TYR A 40 -0.94 -13.28 6.39
N VAL A 41 -1.34 -12.44 7.35
CA VAL A 41 -2.55 -12.70 8.16
C VAL A 41 -3.53 -11.52 8.17
N ASN A 42 -3.88 -11.00 7.00
CA ASN A 42 -5.24 -10.51 6.80
C ASN A 42 -5.51 -10.22 5.32
N LYS A 43 -6.35 -11.05 4.67
CA LYS A 43 -6.78 -10.80 3.28
C LYS A 43 -7.53 -9.48 3.10
N GLY A 44 -7.93 -8.81 4.20
CA GLY A 44 -8.68 -7.56 4.20
C GLY A 44 -7.89 -6.28 4.48
N LEU A 45 -6.85 -6.27 5.33
CA LEU A 45 -6.29 -5.01 5.87
C LEU A 45 -5.20 -4.35 5.00
N GLY A 46 -4.53 -5.11 4.12
CA GLY A 46 -3.37 -4.60 3.37
C GLY A 46 -2.07 -4.71 4.18
N SER A 47 -0.93 -4.28 3.63
CA SER A 47 0.35 -4.33 4.36
C SER A 47 0.44 -3.21 5.42
N PRO A 48 1.30 -3.36 6.44
CA PRO A 48 1.63 -2.27 7.38
C PRO A 48 2.03 -0.98 6.65
N LEU A 49 2.78 -1.09 5.54
CA LEU A 49 3.19 0.05 4.74
C LEU A 49 1.99 0.71 4.03
N PHE A 50 1.06 -0.07 3.50
CA PHE A 50 -0.20 0.47 2.97
C PHE A 50 -0.98 1.21 4.06
N ALA A 51 -1.17 0.61 5.24
CA ALA A 51 -1.88 1.26 6.33
C ALA A 51 -1.23 2.59 6.72
N ALA A 52 0.10 2.63 6.85
CA ALA A 52 0.83 3.87 7.17
C ALA A 52 0.66 4.94 6.09
N CYS A 53 0.66 4.56 4.79
CA CYS A 53 0.43 5.50 3.70
C CYS A 53 -1.01 6.03 3.67
N SER A 54 -2.00 5.16 3.85
CA SER A 54 -3.44 5.50 3.84
C SER A 54 -3.89 6.27 5.09
N THR A 55 -3.08 6.26 6.15
CA THR A 55 -3.30 7.04 7.39
C THR A 55 -2.32 8.21 7.53
N GLU A 56 -1.55 8.49 6.48
CA GLU A 56 -0.62 9.63 6.38
C GLU A 56 0.43 9.70 7.49
N ARG A 57 0.86 8.54 7.99
CA ARG A 57 1.85 8.43 9.08
C ARG A 57 3.26 8.47 8.53
N THR A 58 3.71 9.63 8.08
CA THR A 58 5.02 9.85 7.44
C THR A 58 6.20 9.22 8.20
N GLU A 59 6.30 9.42 9.51
CA GLU A 59 7.41 8.86 10.32
C GLU A 59 7.36 7.33 10.41
N ILE A 60 6.15 6.75 10.43
CA ILE A 60 5.97 5.29 10.38
C ILE A 60 6.30 4.77 8.98
N VAL A 61 5.95 5.50 7.92
CA VAL A 61 6.37 5.15 6.55
C VAL A 61 7.91 5.09 6.45
N LYS A 62 8.62 6.11 6.96
CA LYS A 62 10.10 6.13 7.00
C LYS A 62 10.66 4.93 7.77
N LEU A 63 10.10 4.65 8.94
CA LEU A 63 10.50 3.49 9.75
C LEU A 63 10.30 2.17 8.99
N LEU A 64 9.14 1.96 8.38
CA LEU A 64 8.83 0.74 7.63
C LEU A 64 9.73 0.60 6.39
N LEU A 65 9.98 1.68 5.64
CA LEU A 65 10.86 1.65 4.46
C LEU A 65 12.33 1.39 4.82
N SER A 66 12.78 1.80 6.00
CA SER A 66 14.13 1.50 6.50
C SER A 66 14.25 0.09 7.10
N THR A 67 13.13 -0.62 7.27
CA THR A 67 13.12 -1.97 7.84
C THR A 67 13.44 -3.03 6.78
N LYS A 68 14.43 -3.88 7.05
CA LYS A 68 14.83 -4.96 6.15
C LYS A 68 13.69 -5.95 5.91
N GLY A 69 13.39 -6.22 4.63
CA GLY A 69 12.43 -7.24 4.22
C GLY A 69 10.98 -6.76 4.12
N VAL A 70 10.73 -5.46 4.21
CA VAL A 70 9.42 -4.89 3.88
C VAL A 70 9.18 -4.96 2.37
N GLU A 71 8.11 -5.63 1.97
CA GLU A 71 7.65 -5.75 0.59
C GLU A 71 6.86 -4.49 0.18
N VAL A 72 7.53 -3.51 -0.41
CA VAL A 72 6.92 -2.21 -0.77
C VAL A 72 5.77 -2.35 -1.77
N ASN A 73 5.88 -3.34 -2.65
CA ASN A 73 4.87 -3.63 -3.67
C ASN A 73 3.78 -4.60 -3.21
N TYR A 74 3.68 -4.93 -1.92
CA TYR A 74 2.68 -5.88 -1.44
C TYR A 74 1.24 -5.41 -1.73
N GLY A 75 0.33 -6.36 -1.98
CA GLY A 75 -1.09 -6.09 -2.22
C GLY A 75 -1.41 -5.75 -3.68
N TYR A 76 -2.47 -6.36 -4.23
CA TYR A 76 -2.88 -6.15 -5.63
C TYR A 76 -3.65 -4.83 -5.84
N LEU A 77 -4.60 -4.53 -4.94
CA LEU A 77 -5.40 -3.28 -4.94
C LEU A 77 -5.09 -2.36 -3.74
N LYS A 78 -4.22 -2.81 -2.83
CA LYS A 78 -3.87 -2.10 -1.58
C LYS A 78 -2.35 -1.98 -1.47
N SER A 79 -1.71 -1.42 -2.49
CA SER A 79 -0.29 -1.11 -2.47
C SER A 79 -0.02 0.17 -1.68
N ALA A 80 1.20 0.33 -1.16
CA ALA A 80 1.59 1.56 -0.47
C ALA A 80 1.38 2.82 -1.34
N LEU A 81 1.75 2.73 -2.62
CA LEU A 81 1.58 3.82 -3.57
C LEU A 81 0.10 4.14 -3.82
N TYR A 82 -0.78 3.13 -3.87
CA TYR A 82 -2.22 3.37 -3.95
C TYR A 82 -2.73 4.19 -2.75
N GLY A 83 -2.35 3.81 -1.52
CA GLY A 83 -2.77 4.52 -0.31
C GLY A 83 -2.29 5.97 -0.28
N ALA A 84 -1.02 6.20 -0.65
CA ALA A 84 -0.46 7.55 -0.72
C ALA A 84 -1.13 8.42 -1.80
N CYS A 85 -1.47 7.83 -2.95
CA CYS A 85 -2.18 8.51 -4.02
C CYS A 85 -3.66 8.74 -3.71
N GLU A 86 -4.26 7.92 -2.85
CA GLU A 86 -5.63 8.12 -2.36
C GLU A 86 -5.71 9.33 -1.43
N THR A 87 -4.81 9.39 -0.45
CA THR A 87 -4.78 10.47 0.56
C THR A 87 -4.29 11.80 -0.01
N GLY A 88 -3.46 11.76 -1.05
CA GLY A 88 -2.89 12.97 -1.66
C GLY A 88 -1.61 13.45 -0.97
N ASN A 89 -1.02 12.63 -0.11
CA ASN A 89 0.18 12.99 0.62
C ASN A 89 1.42 12.95 -0.29
N LEU A 90 1.78 14.13 -0.83
CA LEU A 90 2.87 14.29 -1.78
C LEU A 90 4.24 13.85 -1.24
N GLU A 91 4.51 14.07 0.05
CA GLU A 91 5.77 13.66 0.68
C GLU A 91 5.91 12.13 0.66
N ILE A 92 4.86 11.41 1.06
CA ILE A 92 4.84 9.94 1.05
C ILE A 92 4.96 9.42 -0.39
N VAL A 93 4.28 10.02 -1.36
CA VAL A 93 4.42 9.64 -2.78
C VAL A 93 5.88 9.75 -3.22
N LYS A 94 6.54 10.90 -2.97
CA LYS A 94 7.95 11.09 -3.36
C LYS A 94 8.86 10.05 -2.71
N MET A 95 8.71 9.80 -1.41
CA MET A 95 9.48 8.77 -0.71
C MET A 95 9.31 7.37 -1.35
N LEU A 96 8.09 7.00 -1.74
CA LEU A 96 7.83 5.72 -2.39
C LEU A 96 8.41 5.64 -3.82
N LEU A 97 8.42 6.76 -4.56
CA LEU A 97 8.97 6.82 -5.92
C LEU A 97 10.50 6.72 -5.95
N GLU A 98 11.17 7.07 -4.85
CA GLU A 98 12.61 6.89 -4.69
C GLU A 98 13.00 5.41 -4.46
N ILE A 99 12.04 4.52 -4.17
CA ILE A 99 12.32 3.10 -3.93
C ILE A 99 12.58 2.37 -5.27
N PRO A 100 13.77 1.74 -5.44
CA PRO A 100 14.05 0.95 -6.62
C PRO A 100 13.03 -0.18 -6.82
N GLY A 101 12.48 -0.28 -8.03
CA GLY A 101 11.52 -1.34 -8.38
C GLY A 101 10.09 -1.11 -7.89
N ILE A 102 9.74 0.10 -7.44
CA ILE A 102 8.35 0.46 -7.12
C ILE A 102 7.42 0.20 -8.33
N SER A 103 6.27 -0.42 -8.08
CA SER A 103 5.30 -0.77 -9.11
C SER A 103 4.24 0.33 -9.27
N LEU A 104 4.52 1.25 -10.19
CA LEU A 104 3.66 2.43 -10.44
C LEU A 104 2.25 2.08 -10.91
N ASN A 105 2.14 0.99 -11.67
CA ASN A 105 0.88 0.60 -12.32
C ASN A 105 0.11 -0.47 -11.53
N LYS A 106 0.44 -0.68 -10.25
CA LYS A 106 -0.23 -1.66 -9.40
C LYS A 106 -1.35 -1.00 -8.63
N GLY A 107 -2.54 -1.60 -8.66
CA GLY A 107 -3.67 -1.17 -7.84
C GLY A 107 -4.36 0.12 -8.27
N SER A 108 -3.99 0.71 -9.40
CA SER A 108 -4.60 1.95 -9.91
C SER A 108 -4.33 3.22 -9.11
N ALA A 109 -3.09 3.34 -8.63
CA ALA A 109 -2.59 4.51 -7.90
C ALA A 109 -2.80 5.82 -8.68
N LEU A 110 -2.44 5.85 -9.98
CA LEU A 110 -2.64 7.04 -10.82
C LEU A 110 -4.13 7.42 -10.92
N SER A 111 -5.00 6.45 -11.21
CA SER A 111 -6.44 6.70 -11.26
C SER A 111 -6.99 7.23 -9.94
N ARG A 112 -6.42 6.82 -8.80
CA ARG A 112 -6.84 7.29 -7.49
C ARG A 112 -6.44 8.74 -7.25
N ALA A 113 -5.20 9.11 -7.59
CA ALA A 113 -4.77 10.51 -7.57
C ALA A 113 -5.65 11.39 -8.47
N CYS A 114 -6.01 10.91 -9.67
CA CYS A 114 -6.94 11.59 -10.57
C CYS A 114 -8.35 11.74 -9.96
N MET A 115 -8.90 10.68 -9.38
CA MET A 115 -10.26 10.67 -8.83
C MET A 115 -10.45 11.69 -7.71
N PHE A 116 -9.43 11.91 -6.88
CA PHE A 116 -9.46 12.90 -5.81
C PHE A 116 -8.88 14.26 -6.19
N GLY A 117 -8.42 14.44 -7.43
CA GLY A 117 -7.93 15.73 -7.91
C GLY A 117 -6.54 16.11 -7.40
N HIS A 118 -5.70 15.15 -7.03
CA HIS A 118 -4.33 15.38 -6.53
C HIS A 118 -3.36 15.70 -7.66
N LEU A 119 -3.52 16.88 -8.27
CA LEU A 119 -2.85 17.27 -9.53
C LEU A 119 -1.31 17.17 -9.49
N GLU A 120 -0.68 17.59 -8.40
CA GLU A 120 0.78 17.52 -8.27
C GLU A 120 1.30 16.08 -8.24
N ILE A 121 0.56 15.17 -7.60
CA ILE A 121 0.88 13.73 -7.62
C ILE A 121 0.68 13.16 -9.03
N VAL A 122 -0.40 13.54 -9.72
CA VAL A 122 -0.65 13.11 -11.11
C VAL A 122 0.51 13.53 -12.01
N LYS A 123 0.97 14.78 -11.94
CA LYS A 123 2.10 15.27 -12.73
C LYS A 123 3.35 14.43 -12.52
N ILE A 124 3.76 14.24 -11.25
CA ILE A 124 4.97 13.49 -10.93
C ILE A 124 4.86 12.03 -11.37
N LEU A 125 3.70 11.38 -11.18
CA LEU A 125 3.50 10.01 -11.65
C LEU A 125 3.58 9.91 -13.18
N MET A 126 3.07 10.91 -13.91
CA MET A 126 3.13 10.97 -15.37
C MET A 126 4.54 11.22 -15.91
N GLU A 127 5.43 11.83 -15.13
CA GLU A 127 6.84 12.02 -15.48
C GLU A 127 7.66 10.74 -15.34
N MET A 128 7.15 9.72 -14.64
CA MET A 128 7.87 8.47 -14.44
C MET A 128 7.88 7.62 -15.73
N PRO A 129 9.04 7.15 -16.21
CA PRO A 129 9.16 6.49 -17.52
C PRO A 129 8.43 5.15 -17.63
N SER A 130 8.14 4.49 -16.50
CA SER A 130 7.47 3.18 -16.46
C SER A 130 5.96 3.27 -16.19
N ILE A 131 5.39 4.48 -16.09
CA ILE A 131 3.95 4.67 -15.93
C ILE A 131 3.21 4.28 -17.22
N ASP A 132 2.12 3.54 -17.07
CA ASP A 132 1.20 3.18 -18.14
C ASP A 132 -0.20 3.65 -17.75
N VAL A 133 -0.58 4.80 -18.30
CA VAL A 133 -1.88 5.45 -18.08
C VAL A 133 -3.06 4.57 -18.54
N ASN A 134 -2.81 3.60 -19.42
CA ASN A 134 -3.83 2.70 -19.95
C ASN A 134 -4.00 1.42 -19.11
N LYS A 135 -3.07 1.11 -18.22
CA LYS A 135 -3.11 -0.13 -17.43
C LYS A 135 -4.32 -0.17 -16.50
N ASP A 136 -4.72 0.99 -15.99
CA ASP A 136 -5.86 1.14 -15.10
C ASP A 136 -7.22 1.04 -15.80
N VAL A 137 -7.33 1.62 -17.00
CA VAL A 137 -8.58 1.63 -17.78
C VAL A 137 -8.92 0.29 -18.43
N SER A 138 -7.98 -0.67 -18.47
CA SER A 138 -8.24 -2.01 -19.01
C SER A 138 -9.33 -2.78 -18.23
N LYS A 139 -9.53 -2.48 -16.94
CA LYS A 139 -10.64 -3.03 -16.14
C LYS A 139 -11.98 -2.37 -16.45
N PHE A 140 -11.99 -1.06 -16.74
CA PHE A 140 -13.18 -0.33 -17.19
C PHE A 140 -13.58 -0.69 -18.63
N ASN A 141 -12.61 -0.94 -19.51
CA ASN A 141 -12.86 -1.31 -20.89
C ASN A 141 -13.42 -2.73 -21.08
N LYS A 142 -13.29 -3.61 -20.07
CA LYS A 142 -14.01 -4.90 -20.08
C LYS A 142 -15.52 -4.69 -19.92
N PHE A 143 -15.95 -3.71 -19.14
CA PHE A 143 -17.35 -3.29 -19.03
C PHE A 143 -17.85 -2.60 -20.31
N SER A 144 -17.06 -1.73 -20.94
CA SER A 144 -17.46 -1.05 -22.18
C SER A 144 -17.58 -2.00 -23.39
N LYS A 145 -16.85 -3.12 -23.39
CA LYS A 145 -16.96 -4.18 -24.40
C LYS A 145 -18.09 -5.18 -24.14
N MET A 146 -18.77 -5.15 -22.98
CA MET A 146 -19.89 -6.05 -22.68
C MET A 146 -21.23 -5.57 -23.27
N TRP A 147 -21.33 -4.32 -23.73
CA TRP A 147 -22.52 -3.75 -24.38
C TRP A 147 -22.29 -3.38 -25.86
N LYS A 148 -21.43 -4.15 -26.55
CA LYS A 148 -21.33 -4.12 -28.02
C LYS A 148 -21.77 -5.45 -28.60
#